data_AF-A0A9W7Z6A0-F1
#
_entry.id   AF-A0A9W7Z6A0-F1
#
_cell.length_a   1.000
_cell.length_b   1.000
_cell.length_c   1.000
_cell.angle_alpha   90.00
_cell.angle_beta   90.00
_cell.angle_gamma   90.00
#
_symmetry.space_group_name_H-M   'P 1'
#
loop_
_entity.id
_entity.type
_entity.pdbx_description
1 polymer ?
#
loop_
_entity_poly.entity_id
_entity_poly.type
_entity_poly.pdbx_seq_one_letter_code
_entity_poly.pdbx_strand_id
1 'polypeptide(L)'
;AILNNPSTYEILRPEDFGMTRYVAIGHRLTGWNAVKNRVDQLGLGLTDSDCKRVTNKIKNLADIRPLSLDDVDKLLRMYGQAMDTDSHHAILDSIDTPDQITGM
;
A
#
# COMPACT_ATOMS: atom_id res chain seq x y z
N ALA A 1 -26.34 2.29 -1.87
CA ALA A 1 -25.22 3.23 -1.75
C ALA A 1 -24.96 3.44 -0.26
N ILE A 2 -23.80 2.98 0.25
CA ILE A 2 -23.45 3.14 1.66
C ILE A 2 -22.68 4.47 1.79
N LEU A 3 -23.18 5.34 2.67
CA LEU A 3 -22.71 6.70 2.86
C LEU A 3 -21.27 6.72 3.39
N ASN A 4 -20.52 7.70 2.90
CA ASN A 4 -19.08 7.89 3.00
C ASN A 4 -18.54 8.29 4.40
N ASN A 5 -19.25 7.96 5.49
CA ASN A 5 -18.91 8.46 6.83
C ASN A 5 -18.68 7.31 7.85
N PRO A 6 -17.42 6.94 8.13
CA PRO A 6 -17.07 5.83 9.03
C PRO A 6 -17.47 6.07 10.50
N SER A 7 -17.79 7.31 10.88
CA SER A 7 -18.27 7.69 12.23
C SER A 7 -19.61 7.06 12.64
N THR A 8 -20.33 6.42 11.71
CA THR A 8 -21.70 5.94 11.96
C THR A 8 -21.76 4.64 12.80
N TYR A 9 -20.65 3.88 12.91
CA TYR A 9 -20.64 2.57 13.59
C TYR A 9 -19.46 2.36 14.54
N GLU A 10 -18.81 3.44 14.96
CA GLU A 10 -17.59 3.37 15.77
C GLU A 10 -17.84 4.10 17.08
N ILE A 11 -18.36 3.36 18.07
CA ILE A 11 -18.66 3.90 19.40
C ILE A 11 -17.40 4.25 20.20
N LEU A 12 -16.23 3.78 19.75
CA LEU A 12 -14.90 4.15 20.26
C LEU A 12 -14.04 4.63 19.09
N ARG A 13 -13.55 5.87 19.18
CA ARG A 13 -12.57 6.39 18.22
C ARG A 13 -11.18 5.95 18.69
N PRO A 14 -10.38 5.25 17.87
CA PRO A 14 -9.06 4.78 18.30
C PRO A 14 -8.14 5.96 18.68
N GLU A 15 -8.37 7.14 18.11
CA GLU A 15 -7.66 8.37 18.47
C GLU A 15 -7.86 8.75 19.95
N ASP A 16 -9.03 8.43 20.54
CA ASP A 16 -9.34 8.68 21.96
C ASP A 16 -8.46 7.82 22.89
N PHE A 17 -7.80 6.79 22.36
CA PHE A 17 -6.86 5.93 23.07
C PHE A 17 -5.42 6.06 22.54
N GLY A 18 -5.13 7.12 21.76
CA GLY A 18 -3.81 7.34 21.17
C GLY A 18 -3.46 6.33 20.06
N MET A 19 -4.44 5.60 19.52
CA MET A 19 -4.25 4.66 18.43
C MET A 19 -4.67 5.31 17.10
N THR A 20 -3.80 5.34 16.12
CA THR A 20 -4.20 5.64 14.74
C THR A 20 -4.80 4.39 14.13
N ARG A 21 -6.00 4.50 13.53
CA ARG A 21 -6.65 3.35 12.90
C ARG A 21 -5.75 2.81 11.77
N TYR A 22 -5.19 1.64 11.99
CA TYR A 22 -4.26 1.02 11.06
C TYR A 22 -5.04 0.39 9.90
N VAL A 23 -5.02 1.02 8.73
CA VAL A 23 -5.60 0.44 7.52
C VAL A 23 -4.71 -0.73 7.09
N ALA A 24 -5.28 -1.93 6.97
CA ALA A 24 -4.55 -3.09 6.47
C ALA A 24 -4.29 -2.95 4.95
N ILE A 25 -3.07 -2.55 4.58
CA ILE A 25 -2.66 -2.31 3.17
C ILE A 25 -1.95 -3.54 2.56
N GLY A 26 -1.55 -4.52 3.37
CA GLY A 26 -0.85 -5.73 2.92
C GLY A 26 -1.73 -6.94 2.58
N HIS A 27 -2.98 -6.73 2.13
CA HIS A 27 -3.95 -7.81 1.91
C HIS A 27 -4.58 -7.79 0.50
N ARG A 28 -5.11 -8.93 0.05
CA ARG A 28 -5.78 -9.07 -1.27
C ARG A 28 -6.93 -8.09 -1.50
N LEU A 29 -7.60 -7.68 -0.43
CA LEU A 29 -8.75 -6.76 -0.47
C LEU A 29 -8.33 -5.28 -0.43
N THR A 30 -7.04 -4.99 -0.38
CA THR A 30 -6.55 -3.62 -0.34
C THR A 30 -6.97 -2.86 -1.60
N GLY A 31 -7.64 -1.72 -1.38
CA GLY A 31 -8.07 -0.81 -2.44
C GLY A 31 -6.98 0.21 -2.79
N TRP A 32 -7.02 0.73 -4.02
CA TRP A 32 -6.02 1.70 -4.49
C TRP A 32 -6.03 3.02 -3.72
N ASN A 33 -7.18 3.41 -3.14
CA ASN A 33 -7.26 4.57 -2.24
C ASN A 33 -6.43 4.39 -0.96
N ALA A 34 -6.35 3.17 -0.43
CA ALA A 34 -5.54 2.89 0.75
C ALA A 34 -4.04 3.00 0.43
N VAL A 35 -3.64 2.49 -0.73
CA VAL A 35 -2.27 2.63 -1.25
C VAL A 35 -1.94 4.10 -1.53
N LYS A 36 -2.84 4.85 -2.17
CA LYS A 36 -2.67 6.29 -2.42
C LYS A 36 -2.50 7.08 -1.13
N ASN A 37 -3.36 6.86 -0.13
CA ASN A 37 -3.21 7.48 1.18
C ASN A 37 -1.83 7.18 1.80
N ARG A 38 -1.30 5.96 1.62
CA ARG A 38 0.04 5.61 2.13
C ARG A 38 1.15 6.29 1.35
N VAL A 39 1.03 6.36 0.02
CA VAL A 39 1.95 7.12 -0.85
C VAL A 39 2.03 8.58 -0.41
N ASP A 40 0.89 9.20 -0.13
CA ASP A 40 0.81 10.58 0.33
C ASP A 40 1.44 10.75 1.72
N GLN A 41 1.21 9.81 2.64
CA GLN A 41 1.88 9.79 3.96
C GLN A 41 3.39 9.63 3.86
N LEU A 42 3.88 8.87 2.88
CA LEU A 42 5.31 8.65 2.65
C LEU A 42 5.96 9.78 1.83
N GLY A 43 5.17 10.69 1.26
CA GLY A 43 5.66 11.81 0.44
C GLY A 43 6.27 11.39 -0.89
N LEU A 44 5.81 10.28 -1.49
CA LEU A 44 6.43 9.69 -2.68
C LEU A 44 5.95 10.29 -4.02
N GLY A 45 4.88 11.09 -4.02
CA GLY A 45 4.43 11.82 -5.21
C GLY A 45 4.00 10.95 -6.40
N LEU A 46 3.59 9.70 -6.18
CA LEU A 46 3.19 8.78 -7.26
C LEU A 46 1.86 9.20 -7.90
N THR A 47 1.71 8.94 -9.20
CA THR A 47 0.44 9.22 -9.90
C THR A 47 -0.65 8.22 -9.54
N ASP A 48 -1.91 8.54 -9.86
CA ASP A 48 -3.03 7.61 -9.67
C ASP A 48 -2.86 6.30 -10.47
N SER A 49 -2.25 6.36 -11.65
CA SER A 49 -1.90 5.19 -12.46
C SER A 49 -0.87 4.30 -11.75
N ASP A 50 0.15 4.90 -11.16
CA ASP A 50 1.19 4.19 -10.41
C ASP A 50 0.60 3.54 -9.16
N CYS A 51 -0.21 4.28 -8.41
CA CYS A 51 -0.90 3.75 -7.24
C CYS A 51 -1.74 2.52 -7.60
N LYS A 52 -2.48 2.54 -8.72
CA LYS A 52 -3.26 1.39 -9.19
C LYS A 52 -2.37 0.20 -9.59
N ARG A 53 -1.24 0.45 -10.24
CA ARG A 53 -0.27 -0.61 -10.61
C ARG A 53 0.33 -1.27 -9.37
N VAL A 54 0.85 -0.48 -8.44
CA VAL A 54 1.41 -1.00 -7.19
C VAL A 54 0.33 -1.73 -6.39
N THR A 55 -0.91 -1.23 -6.38
CA THR A 55 -2.04 -1.93 -5.75
C THR A 55 -2.25 -3.32 -6.33
N ASN A 56 -2.24 -3.46 -7.66
CA ASN A 56 -2.38 -4.78 -8.29
C ASN A 56 -1.21 -5.69 -7.90
N LYS A 57 0.01 -5.16 -7.83
CA LYS A 57 1.16 -5.94 -7.37
C LYS A 57 1.01 -6.41 -5.92
N ILE A 58 0.61 -5.52 -5.03
CA ILE A 58 0.33 -5.85 -3.61
C ILE A 58 -0.71 -6.97 -3.51
N LYS A 59 -1.79 -6.93 -4.31
CA LYS A 59 -2.80 -8.00 -4.32
C LYS A 59 -2.23 -9.35 -4.74
N ASN A 60 -1.47 -9.38 -5.83
CA ASN A 60 -0.85 -10.60 -6.33
C ASN A 60 0.12 -11.22 -5.32
N LEU A 61 0.91 -10.38 -4.64
CA LEU A 61 1.83 -10.83 -3.60
C LEU A 61 1.09 -11.27 -2.33
N ALA A 62 0.01 -10.56 -1.98
CA ALA A 62 -0.85 -10.90 -0.85
C ALA A 62 -1.63 -12.22 -1.03
N ASP A 63 -1.85 -12.64 -2.28
CA ASP A 63 -2.42 -13.96 -2.60
C ASP A 63 -1.50 -15.11 -2.21
N ILE A 64 -0.19 -14.88 -2.17
CA ILE A 64 0.81 -15.88 -1.74
C ILE A 64 0.89 -15.91 -0.21
N ARG A 65 1.13 -14.75 0.41
CA ARG A 65 1.05 -14.56 1.87
C ARG A 65 0.71 -13.12 2.22
N PRO A 66 0.11 -12.86 3.39
CA PRO A 66 -0.06 -11.50 3.89
C PRO A 66 1.27 -10.72 3.90
N LEU A 67 1.22 -9.47 3.46
CA LEU A 67 2.35 -8.54 3.50
C LEU A 67 2.30 -7.72 4.79
N SER A 68 3.45 -7.46 5.38
CA SER A 68 3.57 -6.53 6.51
C SER A 68 3.48 -5.08 6.01
N LEU A 69 3.34 -4.12 6.94
CA LEU A 69 3.45 -2.70 6.57
C LEU A 69 4.79 -2.40 5.93
N ASP A 70 5.84 -2.95 6.53
CA ASP A 70 7.22 -2.71 6.14
C ASP A 70 7.47 -3.22 4.72
N ASP A 71 6.92 -4.38 4.37
CA ASP A 71 6.99 -4.91 3.00
C ASP A 71 6.31 -3.94 2.01
N VAL A 72 5.13 -3.42 2.35
CA VAL A 72 4.41 -2.47 1.50
C VAL A 72 5.20 -1.15 1.36
N ASP A 73 5.74 -0.63 2.45
CA ASP A 73 6.52 0.60 2.45
C ASP A 73 7.81 0.46 1.65
N LYS A 74 8.53 -0.67 1.79
CA LYS A 74 9.72 -0.98 1.00
C LYS A 74 9.38 -1.02 -0.49
N LEU A 75 8.34 -1.74 -0.87
CA LEU A 75 7.87 -1.81 -2.25
C LEU A 75 7.55 -0.41 -2.82
N LEU A 76 6.85 0.42 -2.05
CA LEU A 76 6.50 1.79 -2.46
C LEU A 76 7.74 2.69 -2.61
N ARG A 77 8.69 2.59 -1.67
CA ARG A 77 9.94 3.38 -1.71
C ARG A 77 10.82 2.97 -2.89
N MET A 78 10.98 1.67 -3.13
CA MET A 78 11.72 1.15 -4.29
C MET A 78 11.09 1.63 -5.60
N TYR A 79 9.77 1.55 -5.71
CA TYR A 79 9.05 2.04 -6.88
C TYR A 79 9.27 3.54 -7.09
N GLY A 80 9.15 4.34 -6.02
CA GLY A 80 9.38 5.79 -6.06
C GLY A 80 10.80 6.17 -6.47
N GLN A 81 11.81 5.50 -5.93
CA GLN A 81 13.23 5.73 -6.28
C GLN A 81 13.53 5.41 -7.75
N ALA A 82 12.86 4.41 -8.31
CA ALA A 82 13.04 4.03 -9.71
C ALA A 82 12.23 4.88 -10.69
N MET A 83 11.43 5.83 -10.22
CA MET A 83 10.78 6.80 -11.10
C MET A 83 11.81 7.73 -11.74
N ASP A 84 12.88 8.09 -11.01
CA ASP A 84 13.96 8.95 -11.53
C ASP A 84 14.68 8.32 -12.73
N THR A 85 14.69 6.99 -12.83
CA THR A 85 15.34 6.21 -13.89
C THR A 85 14.36 5.64 -14.93
N ASP A 86 13.08 6.04 -14.87
CA ASP A 86 11.98 5.52 -15.71
C ASP A 86 11.88 3.97 -15.75
N SER A 87 12.46 3.31 -14.76
CA SER A 87 12.58 1.84 -14.67
C SER A 87 11.65 1.23 -13.61
N HIS A 88 10.79 2.06 -13.01
CA HIS A 88 9.89 1.71 -11.91
C HIS A 88 8.91 0.57 -12.24
N HIS A 89 8.48 0.43 -13.50
CA HIS A 89 7.65 -0.69 -13.92
C HIS A 89 8.41 -2.02 -13.91
N ALA A 90 9.66 -2.05 -14.39
CA ALA A 90 10.46 -3.26 -14.44
C ALA A 90 10.75 -3.84 -13.04
N ILE A 91 10.85 -2.97 -12.03
CA ILE A 91 11.02 -3.42 -10.64
C ILE A 91 9.83 -4.25 -10.19
N LEU A 92 8.60 -3.82 -10.48
CA LEU A 92 7.41 -4.58 -10.10
C LEU A 92 7.39 -5.95 -10.77
N ASP A 93 7.83 -6.05 -12.02
CA ASP A 93 7.85 -7.32 -12.76
C ASP A 93 8.93 -8.28 -12.23
N SER A 94 10.00 -7.76 -11.61
CA SER A 94 11.08 -8.57 -11.02
C SER A 94 10.76 -9.21 -9.66
N ILE A 95 9.66 -8.80 -9.01
CA ILE A 95 9.28 -9.26 -7.66
C ILE A 95 8.14 -10.27 -7.78
N ASP A 96 8.43 -11.56 -7.88
CA ASP A 96 7.42 -12.61 -7.97
C ASP A 96 6.88 -13.08 -6.62
N THR A 97 7.70 -13.01 -5.56
CA THR A 97 7.34 -13.48 -4.22
C THR A 97 7.53 -12.39 -3.16
N PRO A 98 6.73 -12.42 -2.08
CA PRO A 98 6.88 -11.48 -0.96
C PRO A 98 8.28 -11.45 -0.33
N ASP A 99 9.01 -12.57 -0.34
CA ASP A 99 10.30 -12.66 0.34
C ASP A 99 11.41 -11.88 -0.37
N GLN A 100 11.23 -11.60 -1.67
CA GLN A 100 12.14 -10.73 -2.43
C GLN A 100 12.05 -9.26 -1.99
N ILE A 101 10.97 -8.86 -1.32
CA ILE A 101 10.84 -7.52 -0.72
C ILE A 101 11.60 -7.45 0.60
N THR A 102 11.56 -8.53 1.38
CA THR A 102 12.15 -8.56 2.71
C THR A 102 13.69 -8.65 2.68
N GLY A 103 14.25 -9.25 1.62
CA GLY A 103 15.70 -9.46 1.45
C GLY A 103 16.48 -8.31 0.80
N MET A 104 15.84 -7.18 0.48
CA MET A 104 16.44 -5.98 -0.11
C MET A 104 16.49 -4.82 0.89
#